data_AF-A0A4P5RE48-F1
#
_entry.id   AF-A0A4P5RE48-F1
#
_cell.length_a   1.000
_cell.length_b   1.000
_cell.length_c   1.000
_cell.angle_alpha   90.00
_cell.angle_beta   90.00
_cell.angle_gamma   90.00
#
_symmetry.space_group_name_H-M   'P 1'
#
loop_
_entity.id
_entity.type
_entity.pdbx_description
1 polymer ?
#
loop_
_entity_poly.entity_id
_entity_poly.type
_entity_poly.pdbx_seq_one_letter_code
_entity_poly.pdbx_strand_id
1 'polypeptide(L)'
;MGSTPTSGTNMDTPTLADVNIRGVAHRLIEKRLRRNSETLKQLQTELTLLDEQLDALRDDANDKEMRSLVSETPLALHEYRDAQKHVEALLEHRDFLLRAIAEQTRNQDDLLDRLGKN
;
A
#
# COMPACT_ATOMS: atom_id res chain seq x y z
N MET A 1 -48.14 -52.87 5.26
CA MET A 1 -48.18 -51.92 6.38
C MET A 1 -46.78 -51.34 6.53
N GLY A 2 -46.49 -50.28 5.77
CA GLY A 2 -45.16 -49.68 5.72
C GLY A 2 -45.08 -48.51 6.69
N SER A 3 -44.08 -48.54 7.57
CA SER A 3 -43.72 -47.40 8.40
C SER A 3 -42.43 -46.82 7.82
N THR A 4 -42.55 -45.73 7.08
CA THR A 4 -41.42 -44.87 6.73
C THR A 4 -40.95 -44.13 7.98
N PRO A 5 -39.64 -44.13 8.29
CA PRO A 5 -39.10 -43.27 9.32
C PRO A 5 -39.04 -41.84 8.79
N THR A 6 -39.71 -40.91 9.49
CA THR A 6 -39.61 -39.47 9.23
C THR A 6 -38.18 -39.04 9.50
N SER A 7 -37.44 -38.69 8.44
CA SER A 7 -36.13 -38.05 8.50
C SER A 7 -36.19 -36.81 9.38
N GLY A 8 -35.49 -36.85 10.51
CA GLY A 8 -35.21 -35.67 11.31
C GLY A 8 -34.31 -34.73 10.51
N THR A 9 -34.86 -33.59 10.13
CA THR A 9 -34.13 -32.42 9.64
C THR A 9 -33.12 -32.02 10.70
N ASN A 10 -31.81 -32.23 10.44
CA ASN A 10 -30.75 -31.58 11.19
C ASN A 10 -30.84 -30.07 10.92
N MET A 11 -31.59 -29.35 11.74
CA MET A 11 -31.54 -27.89 11.79
C MET A 11 -30.25 -27.51 12.51
N ASP A 12 -29.16 -27.36 11.74
CA ASP A 12 -27.90 -26.77 12.19
C ASP A 12 -28.13 -25.29 12.53
N THR A 13 -28.74 -25.06 13.69
CA THR A 13 -29.04 -23.72 14.18
C THR A 13 -27.75 -23.19 14.79
N PRO A 14 -27.14 -22.12 14.26
CA PRO A 14 -25.89 -21.59 14.80
C PRO A 14 -26.07 -21.22 16.27
N THR A 15 -25.16 -21.68 17.10
CA THR A 15 -25.23 -21.45 18.54
C THR A 15 -24.88 -20.00 18.87
N LEU A 16 -25.27 -19.53 20.05
CA LEU A 16 -24.90 -18.18 20.54
C LEU A 16 -23.38 -17.95 20.54
N ALA A 17 -22.59 -19.01 20.73
CA ALA A 17 -21.14 -18.97 20.62
C ALA A 17 -20.68 -18.68 19.18
N ASP A 18 -21.28 -19.33 18.18
CA ASP A 18 -20.97 -19.13 16.76
C ASP A 18 -21.27 -17.68 16.32
N VAL A 19 -22.40 -17.14 16.76
CA VAL A 19 -22.79 -15.74 16.48
C VAL A 19 -21.81 -14.76 17.12
N ASN A 20 -21.41 -15.01 18.37
CA ASN A 20 -20.45 -14.15 19.06
C ASN A 20 -19.05 -14.19 18.40
N ILE A 21 -18.57 -15.37 18.02
CA ILE A 21 -17.29 -15.54 17.32
C ILE A 21 -17.29 -14.80 15.98
N ARG A 22 -18.37 -14.90 15.20
CA ARG A 22 -18.55 -14.15 13.95
C ARG A 22 -18.51 -12.63 14.19
N GLY A 23 -19.19 -12.15 15.22
CA GLY A 23 -19.17 -10.73 15.59
C GLY A 23 -17.78 -10.23 16.00
N VAL A 24 -16.99 -11.03 16.72
CA VAL A 24 -15.60 -10.70 17.07
C VAL A 24 -14.70 -10.69 15.84
N ALA A 25 -14.83 -11.67 14.94
CA ALA A 25 -14.07 -11.74 13.70
C ALA A 25 -14.36 -10.54 12.79
N HIS A 26 -15.63 -10.16 12.64
CA HIS A 26 -16.05 -8.98 11.87
C HIS A 26 -15.41 -7.69 12.40
N ARG A 27 -15.49 -7.44 13.71
CA ARG A 27 -14.86 -6.26 14.35
C ARG A 27 -13.34 -6.22 14.16
N LEU A 28 -12.67 -7.39 14.17
CA LEU A 28 -11.24 -7.46 13.93
C LEU A 28 -10.88 -7.11 12.47
N ILE A 29 -11.68 -7.57 11.51
CA ILE A 29 -11.53 -7.22 10.09
C ILE A 29 -11.73 -5.70 9.89
N GLU A 30 -12.80 -5.13 10.43
CA GLU A 30 -13.04 -3.67 10.38
C GLU A 30 -11.88 -2.87 10.98
N LYS A 31 -11.34 -3.31 12.12
CA LYS A 31 -10.19 -2.65 12.75
C LYS A 31 -8.94 -2.71 11.87
N ARG A 32 -8.72 -3.82 11.18
CA ARG A 32 -7.60 -3.97 10.22
C ARG A 32 -7.81 -3.08 9.00
N LEU A 33 -9.03 -3.01 8.45
CA LEU A 33 -9.37 -2.13 7.34
C LEU A 33 -9.14 -0.65 7.66
N ARG A 34 -9.51 -0.20 8.87
CA ARG A 34 -9.24 1.17 9.32
C ARG A 34 -7.75 1.48 9.35
N ARG A 35 -6.95 0.60 9.95
CA ARG A 35 -5.48 0.76 10.00
C ARG A 35 -4.86 0.76 8.61
N ASN A 36 -5.27 -0.17 7.75
CA ASN A 36 -4.81 -0.25 6.37
C ASN A 36 -5.15 1.04 5.59
N SER A 37 -6.34 1.60 5.78
CA SER A 37 -6.73 2.89 5.18
C SER A 37 -5.88 4.05 5.69
N GLU A 38 -5.55 4.09 6.98
CA GLU A 38 -4.65 5.09 7.56
C GLU A 38 -3.23 4.97 6.97
N THR A 39 -2.70 3.75 6.87
CA THR A 39 -1.40 3.48 6.27
C THR A 39 -1.37 3.84 4.79
N LEU A 40 -2.41 3.51 4.01
CA LEU A 40 -2.50 3.88 2.60
C LEU A 40 -2.45 5.39 2.40
N LYS A 41 -3.19 6.16 3.23
CA LYS A 41 -3.15 7.62 3.18
C LYS A 41 -1.76 8.16 3.47
N GLN A 42 -1.06 7.59 4.45
CA GLN A 42 0.32 7.99 4.78
C GLN A 42 1.26 7.75 3.61
N LEU A 43 1.23 6.55 3.01
CA LEU A 43 2.06 6.21 1.86
C LEU A 43 1.77 7.09 0.64
N GLN A 44 0.50 7.43 0.39
CA GLN A 44 0.11 8.32 -0.71
C GLN A 44 0.59 9.76 -0.48
N THR A 45 0.50 10.26 0.74
CA THR A 45 1.05 11.58 1.10
C THR A 45 2.57 11.60 0.92
N GLU A 46 3.26 10.55 1.38
CA GLU A 46 4.71 10.43 1.22
C GLU A 46 5.11 10.36 -0.25
N LEU A 47 4.40 9.58 -1.07
CA LEU A 47 4.63 9.52 -2.51
C LEU A 47 4.42 10.88 -3.19
N THR A 48 3.39 11.62 -2.79
CA THR A 48 3.12 12.96 -3.33
C THR A 48 4.27 13.91 -3.02
N LEU A 49 4.71 13.94 -1.76
CA LEU A 49 5.84 14.76 -1.34
C LEU A 49 7.14 14.38 -2.08
N LEU A 50 7.36 13.09 -2.28
CA LEU A 50 8.53 12.59 -2.99
C LEU A 50 8.50 12.97 -4.48
N ASP A 51 7.33 12.90 -5.12
CA ASP A 51 7.15 13.33 -6.51
C ASP A 51 7.44 14.84 -6.65
N GLU A 52 6.99 15.67 -5.69
CA GLU A 52 7.34 17.10 -5.63
C GLU A 52 8.86 17.33 -5.48
N GLN A 53 9.54 16.52 -4.65
CA GLN A 53 10.99 16.60 -4.49
C GLN A 53 11.75 16.21 -5.76
N LEU A 54 11.30 15.16 -6.45
CA LEU A 54 11.87 14.71 -7.72
C LEU A 54 11.73 15.77 -8.81
N ASP A 55 10.57 16.43 -8.89
CA ASP A 55 10.33 17.51 -9.84
C ASP A 55 11.27 18.71 -9.55
N ALA A 56 11.40 19.11 -8.29
CA ALA A 56 12.31 20.19 -7.91
C ALA A 56 13.79 19.87 -8.20
N LEU A 57 14.21 18.62 -8.01
CA LEU A 57 15.58 18.17 -8.28
C LEU A 57 15.88 18.07 -9.78
N ARG A 58 14.87 17.87 -10.62
CA ARG A 58 15.06 17.83 -12.07
C ARG A 58 15.56 19.16 -12.62
N ASP A 59 15.01 20.26 -12.12
CA ASP A 59 15.44 21.60 -12.51
C ASP A 59 16.88 21.89 -12.05
N ASP A 60 17.23 21.53 -10.81
CA ASP A 60 18.60 21.68 -10.27
C ASP A 60 19.63 20.78 -10.98
N ALA A 61 19.26 19.55 -11.31
CA ALA A 61 20.13 18.63 -12.04
C ALA A 61 20.43 19.12 -13.46
N ASN A 62 19.43 19.68 -14.17
CA ASN A 62 19.61 20.27 -15.49
C ASN A 62 20.59 21.46 -15.45
N ASP A 63 20.47 22.33 -14.45
CA ASP A 63 21.38 23.46 -14.26
C ASP A 63 22.83 23.02 -14.00
N LYS A 64 23.01 21.97 -13.20
CA LYS A 64 24.32 21.38 -12.91
C LYS A 64 24.91 20.66 -14.12
N GLU A 65 24.09 19.98 -14.91
CA GLU A 65 24.49 19.38 -16.19
C GLU A 65 25.04 20.45 -17.13
N MET A 66 24.28 21.53 -17.33
CA MET A 66 24.69 22.65 -18.17
C MET A 66 26.01 23.28 -17.66
N ARG A 67 26.15 23.49 -16.35
CA ARG A 67 27.41 23.99 -15.77
C ARG A 67 28.58 23.04 -15.94
N SER A 68 28.37 21.73 -15.78
CA SER A 68 29.39 20.71 -16.01
C SER A 68 29.88 20.72 -17.45
N LEU A 69 28.98 20.85 -18.42
CA LEU A 69 29.31 20.89 -19.85
C LEU A 69 30.01 22.20 -20.23
N VAL A 70 29.56 23.34 -19.71
CA VAL A 70 30.11 24.66 -20.06
C VAL A 70 31.46 24.93 -19.39
N SER A 71 31.62 24.51 -18.14
CA SER A 71 32.81 24.88 -17.36
C SER A 71 33.94 23.87 -17.49
N GLU A 72 33.66 22.63 -17.91
CA GLU A 72 34.62 21.51 -18.03
C GLU A 72 35.50 21.31 -16.78
N THR A 73 35.03 21.74 -15.60
CA THR A 73 35.80 21.63 -14.36
C THR A 73 35.50 20.33 -13.63
N PRO A 74 36.51 19.71 -12.96
CA PRO A 74 36.27 18.54 -12.11
C PRO A 74 35.23 18.77 -11.01
N LEU A 75 35.13 20.00 -10.48
CA LEU A 75 34.16 20.36 -9.45
C LEU A 75 32.73 20.32 -10.00
N ALA A 76 32.47 20.92 -11.17
CA ALA A 76 31.14 20.91 -11.77
C ALA A 76 30.68 19.49 -12.15
N LEU A 77 31.59 18.64 -12.61
CA LEU A 77 31.30 17.22 -12.88
C LEU A 77 30.95 16.45 -11.59
N HIS A 78 31.60 16.77 -10.48
CA HIS A 78 31.30 16.15 -9.19
C HIS A 78 29.91 16.55 -8.67
N GLU A 79 29.58 17.84 -8.72
CA GLU A 79 28.28 18.37 -8.31
C GLU A 79 27.13 17.75 -9.13
N TYR A 80 27.32 17.60 -10.44
CA TYR A 80 26.37 16.92 -11.33
C TYR A 80 26.16 15.46 -10.92
N ARG A 81 27.25 14.69 -10.73
CA ARG A 81 27.17 13.28 -10.33
C ARG A 81 26.49 13.08 -8.98
N ASP A 82 26.72 13.98 -8.03
CA ASP A 82 26.08 13.88 -6.72
C ASP A 82 24.59 14.23 -6.79
N ALA A 83 24.20 15.22 -7.61
CA ALA A 83 22.78 15.46 -7.91
C ALA A 83 22.11 14.24 -8.55
N GLN A 84 22.78 13.57 -9.49
CA GLN A 84 22.26 12.34 -10.10
C GLN A 84 22.02 11.22 -9.08
N LYS A 85 22.97 10.97 -8.17
CA LYS A 85 22.79 9.96 -7.11
C LYS A 85 21.60 10.26 -6.21
N HIS A 86 21.33 11.53 -5.93
CA HIS A 86 20.16 11.93 -5.15
C HIS A 86 18.85 11.62 -5.89
N VAL A 87 18.80 11.90 -7.20
CA VAL A 87 17.64 11.55 -8.03
C VAL A 87 17.44 10.04 -8.07
N GLU A 88 18.51 9.26 -8.27
CA GLU A 88 18.44 7.79 -8.28
C GLU A 88 17.88 7.23 -6.96
N ALA A 89 18.39 7.70 -5.82
CA ALA A 89 17.92 7.25 -4.51
C ALA A 89 16.42 7.58 -4.28
N LEU A 90 15.95 8.74 -4.73
CA LEU A 90 14.54 9.10 -4.64
C LEU A 90 13.68 8.26 -5.59
N LEU A 91 14.15 7.94 -6.79
CA LEU A 91 13.43 7.05 -7.72
C LEU A 91 13.29 5.63 -7.16
N GLU A 92 14.32 5.12 -6.48
CA GLU A 92 14.26 3.84 -5.77
C GLU A 92 13.22 3.87 -4.65
N HIS A 93 13.19 4.95 -3.85
CA HIS A 93 12.19 5.12 -2.79
C HIS A 93 10.77 5.25 -3.36
N ARG A 94 10.62 5.94 -4.51
CA ARG A 94 9.35 6.04 -5.23
C ARG A 94 8.79 4.67 -5.59
N ASP A 95 9.62 3.80 -6.17
CA ASP A 95 9.23 2.45 -6.55
C ASP A 95 8.87 1.61 -5.32
N PHE A 96 9.61 1.75 -4.21
CA PHE A 96 9.25 1.14 -2.94
C PHE A 96 7.85 1.56 -2.46
N LEU A 97 7.55 2.86 -2.45
CA LEU A 97 6.24 3.38 -2.04
C LEU A 97 5.10 2.87 -2.92
N LEU A 98 5.30 2.84 -4.24
CA LEU A 98 4.31 2.30 -5.18
C LEU A 98 4.00 0.83 -4.93
N ARG A 99 5.04 0.02 -4.68
CA ARG A 99 4.88 -1.40 -4.33
C ARG A 99 4.14 -1.57 -3.00
N ALA A 100 4.50 -0.79 -1.99
CA ALA A 100 3.85 -0.83 -0.68
C ALA A 100 2.36 -0.45 -0.76
N ILE A 101 2.01 0.57 -1.55
CA ILE A 101 0.61 0.97 -1.81
C ILE A 101 -0.14 -0.16 -2.51
N ALA A 102 0.46 -0.76 -3.54
CA ALA A 102 -0.17 -1.87 -4.26
C ALA A 102 -0.42 -3.08 -3.36
N GLU A 103 0.55 -3.44 -2.50
CA GLU A 103 0.40 -4.50 -1.52
C GLU A 103 -0.73 -4.20 -0.52
N GLN A 104 -0.75 -2.99 0.05
CA GLN A 104 -1.81 -2.64 1.00
C GLN A 104 -3.19 -2.55 0.36
N THR A 105 -3.29 -2.17 -0.90
CA THR A 105 -4.55 -2.18 -1.64
C THR A 105 -5.07 -3.61 -1.80
N ARG A 106 -4.21 -4.55 -2.19
CA ARG A 106 -4.58 -5.98 -2.26
C ARG A 106 -5.01 -6.53 -0.91
N ASN A 107 -4.27 -6.20 0.16
CA ASN A 107 -4.64 -6.59 1.52
C ASN A 107 -6.01 -6.02 1.94
N GLN A 108 -6.34 -4.81 1.49
CA GLN A 108 -7.65 -4.20 1.73
C GLN A 108 -8.75 -4.98 1.02
N ASP A 109 -8.56 -5.27 -0.27
CA ASP A 109 -9.50 -6.04 -1.09
C ASP A 109 -9.75 -7.41 -0.47
N ASP A 110 -8.70 -8.13 -0.06
CA ASP A 110 -8.81 -9.42 0.62
C ASP A 110 -9.62 -9.34 1.93
N LEU A 111 -9.46 -8.26 2.69
CA LEU A 111 -10.21 -8.04 3.93
C LEU A 111 -11.68 -7.70 3.66
N LEU A 112 -11.97 -6.90 2.63
CA LEU A 112 -13.32 -6.57 2.19
C LEU A 112 -14.05 -7.80 1.66
N ASP A 113 -13.37 -8.64 0.89
CA ASP A 113 -13.86 -9.93 0.42
C ASP A 113 -14.27 -10.84 1.58
N ARG A 114 -13.46 -10.90 2.64
CA ARG A 114 -13.79 -11.67 3.85
C ARG A 114 -14.98 -11.07 4.59
N LEU A 115 -15.18 -9.75 4.54
CA LEU A 115 -16.35 -9.11 5.13
C LEU A 115 -17.63 -9.47 4.37
N GLY A 116 -17.59 -9.43 3.03
CA GLY A 116 -18.74 -9.72 2.16
C GLY A 116 -19.08 -11.21 2.02
N LYS A 117 -18.14 -12.11 2.31
CA LYS A 117 -18.37 -13.57 2.30
C LYS A 117 -18.96 -14.12 3.61
N ASN A 118 -19.08 -13.31 4.68
CA ASN A 118 -19.58 -13.72 6.01
C ASN A 118 -21.08 -13.44 6.22
#